data_AF-A0A563CJ23-F1
#
_entry.id   AF-A0A563CJ23-F1
#
_cell.length_a   1.000
_cell.length_b   1.000
_cell.length_c   1.000
_cell.angle_alpha   90.00
_cell.angle_beta   90.00
_cell.angle_gamma   90.00
#
_symmetry.space_group_name_H-M   'P 1'
#
loop_
_entity.id
_entity.type
_entity.pdbx_description
1 polymer ?
#
loop_
_entity_poly.entity_id
_entity_poly.type
_entity_poly.pdbx_seq_one_letter_code
_entity_poly.pdbx_strand_id
1 'polypeptide(L)'
;MELPNNTRSSEAAKQMEFAEGFNPELTTEEKLRAAAEFDDLVWLTLLRFAGDAKTYDHTESMDRVESQVLLEIPQKDGSYILVSVESALLDNGDKERSISIMEWDEGSKETHDYYIEDDQVLRYDDNIAELSRELSGVLRPEESISIKGMKRALDMCRNEVENCKLEQQMGLNRQPVGVEEINKLAKLLESARPRK
;
A
#
# COMPACT_ATOMS: atom_id res chain seq x y z
N MET A 1 17.63 3.98 -22.68
CA MET A 1 18.09 3.70 -21.30
C MET A 1 17.53 2.35 -20.94
N GLU A 2 18.40 1.38 -20.67
CA GLU A 2 17.98 0.09 -20.14
C GLU A 2 17.63 0.29 -18.66
N LEU A 3 16.43 -0.14 -18.25
CA LEU A 3 16.03 -0.17 -16.84
C LEU A 3 17.01 -1.08 -16.08
N PRO A 4 17.44 -0.72 -14.85
CA PRO A 4 18.31 -1.58 -14.08
C PRO A 4 17.61 -2.92 -13.83
N ASN A 5 18.19 -3.99 -14.37
CA ASN A 5 17.80 -5.37 -14.05
C ASN A 5 18.05 -5.61 -12.56
N ASN A 6 16.98 -5.58 -11.76
CA ASN A 6 16.98 -6.06 -10.37
C ASN A 6 17.09 -7.59 -10.35
N THR A 7 18.29 -8.12 -10.61
CA THR A 7 18.56 -9.57 -10.67
C THR A 7 18.61 -10.25 -9.29
N ARG A 8 17.96 -9.68 -8.28
CA ARG A 8 17.68 -10.36 -7.02
C ARG A 8 16.29 -9.95 -6.50
N SER A 9 15.25 -10.34 -7.24
CA SER A 9 13.89 -10.33 -6.70
C SER A 9 13.85 -11.36 -5.55
N SER A 10 13.62 -10.87 -4.33
CA SER A 10 13.47 -11.70 -3.12
C SER A 10 12.29 -12.67 -3.29
N GLU A 11 12.17 -13.67 -2.42
CA GLU A 11 10.97 -14.50 -2.39
C GLU A 11 9.70 -13.67 -2.07
N ALA A 12 9.83 -12.61 -1.26
CA ALA A 12 8.72 -11.73 -0.93
C ALA A 12 8.25 -10.93 -2.16
N ALA A 13 9.18 -10.33 -2.90
CA ALA A 13 8.90 -9.62 -4.16
C ALA A 13 8.19 -10.55 -5.16
N LYS A 14 8.73 -11.75 -5.39
CA LYS A 14 8.10 -12.75 -6.28
C LYS A 14 6.70 -13.14 -5.85
N GLN A 15 6.47 -13.22 -4.55
CA GLN A 15 5.14 -13.54 -4.04
C GLN A 15 4.18 -12.35 -4.16
N MET A 16 4.67 -11.11 -4.27
CA MET A 16 3.85 -9.92 -4.52
C MET A 16 3.57 -9.66 -6.02
N GLU A 17 4.31 -10.29 -6.95
CA GLU A 17 4.11 -10.17 -8.41
C GLU A 17 2.68 -10.48 -8.89
N PHE A 18 1.82 -11.10 -8.07
CA PHE A 18 0.40 -11.25 -8.45
C PHE A 18 -0.35 -9.93 -8.57
N ALA A 19 0.17 -8.88 -7.96
CA ALA A 19 -0.29 -7.51 -8.10
C ALA A 19 0.19 -6.89 -9.43
N GLU A 20 1.03 -7.57 -10.23
CA GLU A 20 1.41 -7.02 -11.53
C GLU A 20 0.30 -7.23 -12.58
N GLY A 21 -0.01 -6.16 -13.31
CA GLY A 21 -0.88 -6.19 -14.48
C GLY A 21 -2.20 -5.45 -14.29
N PHE A 22 -2.41 -4.45 -15.13
CA PHE A 22 -3.62 -3.65 -15.16
C PHE A 22 -4.68 -4.26 -16.06
N ASN A 23 -5.93 -4.37 -15.58
CA ASN A 23 -7.08 -4.63 -16.44
C ASN A 23 -8.02 -3.41 -16.54
N PRO A 24 -7.92 -2.58 -17.60
CA PRO A 24 -8.82 -1.43 -17.79
C PRO A 24 -10.27 -1.82 -18.05
N GLU A 25 -10.55 -3.08 -18.40
CA GLU A 25 -11.83 -3.51 -18.97
C GLU A 25 -12.78 -4.13 -17.95
N LEU A 26 -12.56 -3.93 -16.64
CA LEU A 26 -13.45 -4.45 -15.61
C LEU A 26 -14.86 -3.87 -15.75
N THR A 27 -15.86 -4.76 -15.84
CA THR A 27 -17.27 -4.37 -15.89
C THR A 27 -17.71 -3.79 -14.55
N THR A 28 -18.78 -3.01 -14.54
CA THR A 28 -19.36 -2.49 -13.29
C THR A 28 -19.73 -3.61 -12.30
N GLU A 29 -20.25 -4.74 -12.81
CA GLU A 29 -20.57 -5.90 -11.98
C GLU A 29 -19.33 -6.48 -11.30
N GLU A 30 -18.24 -6.64 -12.06
CA GLU A 30 -16.98 -7.16 -11.54
C GLU A 30 -16.36 -6.23 -10.49
N LYS A 31 -16.42 -4.90 -10.72
CA LYS A 31 -15.92 -3.89 -9.77
C LYS A 31 -16.68 -3.91 -8.44
N LEU A 32 -18.01 -3.92 -8.50
CA LEU A 32 -18.86 -3.99 -7.30
C LEU A 32 -18.63 -5.28 -6.54
N ARG A 33 -18.45 -6.40 -7.26
CA ARG A 33 -18.16 -7.69 -6.66
C ARG A 33 -16.79 -7.70 -5.99
N ALA A 34 -15.76 -7.16 -6.64
CA ALA A 34 -14.43 -7.04 -6.06
C ALA A 34 -14.45 -6.19 -4.77
N ALA A 35 -15.20 -5.09 -4.76
CA ALA A 35 -15.38 -4.25 -3.57
C ALA A 35 -16.04 -4.99 -2.41
N ALA A 36 -17.10 -5.75 -2.68
CA ALA A 36 -17.76 -6.56 -1.67
C ALA A 36 -16.84 -7.66 -1.11
N GLU A 37 -16.14 -8.41 -1.98
CA GLU A 37 -15.21 -9.45 -1.55
C GLU A 37 -14.01 -8.87 -0.77
N PHE A 38 -13.56 -7.65 -1.12
CA PHE A 38 -12.50 -6.95 -0.39
C PHE A 38 -12.94 -6.43 0.98
N ASP A 39 -14.14 -5.85 1.10
CA ASP A 39 -14.70 -5.43 2.40
C ASP A 39 -14.82 -6.64 3.35
N ASP A 40 -15.32 -7.77 2.84
CA ASP A 40 -15.38 -9.03 3.58
C ASP A 40 -13.98 -9.51 3.99
N LEU A 41 -12.99 -9.43 3.09
CA LEU A 41 -11.61 -9.83 3.38
C LEU A 41 -10.99 -8.99 4.50
N VAL A 42 -11.15 -7.66 4.46
CA VAL A 42 -10.68 -6.74 5.51
C VAL A 42 -11.33 -7.10 6.84
N TRP A 43 -12.65 -7.24 6.85
CA TRP A 43 -13.41 -7.57 8.06
C TRP A 43 -13.01 -8.92 8.65
N LEU A 44 -12.96 -9.97 7.83
CA LEU A 44 -12.59 -11.31 8.26
C LEU A 44 -11.15 -11.38 8.79
N THR A 45 -10.24 -10.61 8.18
CA THR A 45 -8.84 -10.55 8.63
C THR A 45 -8.73 -9.88 9.99
N LEU A 46 -9.38 -8.72 10.18
CA LEU A 46 -9.42 -8.04 11.49
C LEU A 46 -10.06 -8.94 12.56
N LEU A 47 -11.13 -9.66 12.22
CA LEU A 47 -11.78 -10.59 13.16
C LEU A 47 -10.86 -11.77 13.51
N ARG A 48 -10.16 -12.35 12.53
CA ARG A 48 -9.20 -13.46 12.73
C ARG A 48 -8.08 -13.06 13.70
N PHE A 49 -7.65 -11.80 13.65
CA PHE A 49 -6.56 -11.27 14.46
C PHE A 49 -7.03 -10.25 15.50
N ALA A 50 -8.28 -10.35 15.98
CA ALA A 50 -8.87 -9.37 16.89
C ALA A 50 -8.09 -9.22 18.22
N GLY A 51 -7.33 -10.24 18.63
CA GLY A 51 -6.48 -10.17 19.82
C GLY A 51 -5.20 -9.35 19.63
N ASP A 52 -4.75 -9.16 18.39
CA ASP A 52 -3.55 -8.40 18.01
C ASP A 52 -3.89 -7.06 17.35
N ALA A 53 -5.15 -6.89 16.92
CA ALA A 53 -5.65 -5.65 16.34
C ALA A 53 -5.67 -4.52 17.38
N LYS A 54 -5.34 -3.32 16.93
CA LYS A 54 -5.44 -2.08 17.70
C LYS A 54 -6.63 -1.29 17.20
N THR A 55 -7.40 -0.74 18.13
CA THR A 55 -8.47 0.20 17.81
C THR A 55 -8.11 1.56 18.36
N TYR A 56 -8.20 2.56 17.49
CA TYR A 56 -8.00 3.97 17.78
C TYR A 56 -9.37 4.63 17.71
N ASP A 57 -9.75 5.31 18.80
CA ASP A 57 -11.05 5.96 18.94
C ASP A 57 -10.80 7.45 19.17
N HIS A 58 -11.08 8.27 18.14
CA HIS A 58 -10.96 9.73 18.15
C HIS A 58 -9.71 10.24 18.89
N THR A 59 -8.53 9.74 18.47
CA THR A 59 -7.26 10.25 18.99
C THR A 59 -7.07 11.72 18.59
N GLU A 60 -6.21 12.48 19.28
CA GLU A 60 -6.09 13.95 19.12
C GLU A 60 -5.89 14.45 17.67
N SER A 61 -5.49 13.57 16.75
CA SER A 61 -5.25 13.87 15.33
C SER A 61 -6.19 13.16 14.35
N MET A 62 -7.26 12.49 14.81
CA MET A 62 -8.12 11.66 13.97
C MET A 62 -9.61 11.85 14.27
N ASP A 63 -10.34 12.37 13.29
CA ASP A 63 -11.82 12.47 13.29
C ASP A 63 -12.45 11.16 12.76
N ARG A 64 -12.04 10.02 13.35
CA ARG A 64 -12.50 8.68 12.98
C ARG A 64 -12.27 7.66 14.08
N VAL A 65 -13.01 6.55 14.01
CA VAL A 65 -12.69 5.30 14.70
C VAL A 65 -12.02 4.35 13.72
N GLU A 66 -10.84 3.85 14.04
CA GLU A 66 -10.04 3.02 13.16
C GLU A 66 -9.61 1.74 13.88
N SER A 67 -9.68 0.61 13.20
CA SER A 67 -9.08 -0.65 13.64
C SER A 67 -8.02 -1.11 12.64
N GLN A 68 -6.84 -1.43 13.16
CA GLN A 68 -5.68 -1.81 12.37
C GLN A 68 -5.04 -3.07 12.94
N VAL A 69 -4.58 -3.97 12.06
CA VAL A 69 -3.68 -5.06 12.45
C VAL A 69 -2.46 -5.09 11.53
N LEU A 70 -1.28 -5.29 12.14
CA LEU A 70 -0.01 -5.41 11.44
C LEU A 70 0.42 -6.89 11.42
N LEU A 71 0.60 -7.44 10.22
CA LEU A 71 0.93 -8.84 10.01
C LEU A 71 2.23 -8.99 9.22
N GLU A 72 2.85 -10.15 9.33
CA GLU A 72 4.02 -10.52 8.55
C GLU A 72 3.84 -11.89 7.88
N ILE A 73 4.44 -12.06 6.70
CA ILE A 73 4.54 -13.34 5.99
C ILE A 73 6.03 -13.61 5.74
N PRO A 74 6.68 -14.42 6.57
CA PRO A 74 8.10 -14.72 6.43
C PRO A 74 8.37 -15.64 5.23
N GLN A 75 9.46 -15.37 4.52
CA GLN A 75 9.95 -16.18 3.39
C GLN A 75 11.16 -17.02 3.79
N LYS A 76 11.58 -17.95 2.93
CA LYS A 76 12.71 -18.85 3.23
C LYS A 76 14.05 -18.15 3.10
N ASP A 77 14.14 -17.16 2.23
CA ASP A 77 15.36 -16.36 2.02
C ASP A 77 15.60 -15.31 3.12
N GLY A 78 14.69 -15.20 4.09
CA GLY A 78 14.76 -14.24 5.20
C GLY A 78 14.05 -12.91 4.92
N SER A 79 13.61 -12.67 3.68
CA SER A 79 12.69 -11.57 3.38
C SER A 79 11.33 -11.84 4.02
N TYR A 80 10.51 -10.80 4.15
CA TYR A 80 9.13 -10.95 4.59
C TYR A 80 8.24 -9.89 3.94
N ILE A 81 6.96 -10.22 3.81
CA ILE A 81 5.93 -9.28 3.40
C ILE A 81 5.31 -8.72 4.67
N LEU A 82 5.32 -7.40 4.81
CA LEU A 82 4.57 -6.68 5.83
C LEU A 82 3.17 -6.39 5.28
N VAL A 83 2.14 -6.65 6.07
CA VAL A 83 0.76 -6.34 5.72
C VAL A 83 0.16 -5.43 6.80
N SER A 84 -0.40 -4.30 6.39
CA SER A 84 -1.32 -3.52 7.22
C SER A 84 -2.75 -3.77 6.73
N VAL A 85 -3.66 -4.10 7.64
CA VAL A 85 -5.09 -4.20 7.32
C VAL A 85 -5.85 -3.23 8.21
N GLU A 86 -6.63 -2.35 7.59
CA GLU A 86 -7.26 -1.21 8.24
C GLU A 86 -8.74 -1.11 7.87
N SER A 87 -9.52 -0.69 8.86
CA SER A 87 -10.94 -0.41 8.72
C SER A 87 -11.28 0.80 9.58
N ALA A 88 -11.82 1.85 8.97
CA ALA A 88 -12.24 3.04 9.68
C ALA A 88 -13.71 3.39 9.44
N LEU A 89 -14.28 4.11 10.40
CA LEU A 89 -15.55 4.80 10.34
C LEU A 89 -15.31 6.27 10.67
N LEU A 90 -15.53 7.13 9.70
CA LEU A 90 -15.37 8.57 9.83
C LEU A 90 -16.62 9.19 10.48
N ASP A 91 -16.45 10.37 11.08
CA ASP A 91 -17.53 11.11 11.74
C ASP A 91 -18.67 11.50 10.79
N ASN A 92 -18.37 11.65 9.50
CA ASN A 92 -19.36 11.90 8.45
C ASN A 92 -20.17 10.64 8.08
N GLY A 93 -19.82 9.48 8.64
CA GLY A 93 -20.46 8.19 8.40
C GLY A 93 -19.81 7.34 7.30
N ASP A 94 -18.79 7.87 6.62
CA ASP A 94 -18.08 7.14 5.56
C ASP A 94 -17.22 6.03 6.17
N LYS A 95 -17.06 4.96 5.39
CA LYS A 95 -16.26 3.80 5.78
C LYS A 95 -15.02 3.73 4.90
N GLU A 96 -13.87 3.60 5.53
CA GLU A 96 -12.62 3.34 4.83
C GLU A 96 -12.18 1.90 5.07
N ARG A 97 -11.68 1.25 4.02
CA ARG A 97 -11.16 -0.11 4.04
C ARG A 97 -9.87 -0.13 3.26
N SER A 98 -8.81 -0.66 3.85
CA SER A 98 -7.54 -0.77 3.15
C SER A 98 -6.72 -1.98 3.56
N ILE A 99 -5.90 -2.44 2.62
CA ILE A 99 -4.86 -3.43 2.82
C ILE A 99 -3.60 -2.90 2.13
N SER A 100 -2.55 -2.70 2.89
CA SER A 100 -1.23 -2.33 2.37
C SER A 100 -0.30 -3.53 2.47
N ILE A 101 0.34 -3.91 1.37
CA ILE A 101 1.39 -4.94 1.34
C ILE A 101 2.71 -4.31 0.94
N MET A 102 3.76 -4.63 1.68
CA MET A 102 5.09 -4.07 1.47
C MET A 102 6.12 -5.17 1.56
N GLU A 103 7.01 -5.21 0.57
CA GLU A 103 8.22 -6.01 0.69
C GLU A 103 9.17 -5.35 1.70
N TRP A 104 9.64 -6.12 2.67
CA TRP A 104 10.69 -5.65 3.57
C TRP A 104 11.96 -6.48 3.40
N ASP A 105 12.88 -5.96 2.58
CA ASP A 105 14.28 -6.40 2.45
C ASP A 105 15.22 -5.18 2.53
N GLU A 106 16.53 -5.38 2.68
CA GLU A 106 17.54 -4.31 2.75
C GLU A 106 17.61 -3.43 1.47
N GLY A 107 16.92 -3.80 0.39
CA GLY A 107 17.09 -3.20 -0.94
C GLY A 107 15.84 -2.72 -1.70
N SER A 108 14.66 -3.28 -1.42
CA SER A 108 13.42 -2.97 -2.15
C SER A 108 12.27 -2.64 -1.20
N LYS A 109 11.48 -1.65 -1.60
CA LYS A 109 10.32 -1.12 -0.85
C LYS A 109 9.17 -0.89 -1.81
N GLU A 110 8.86 -1.91 -2.61
CA GLU A 110 7.64 -1.91 -3.39
C GLU A 110 6.46 -2.09 -2.43
N THR A 111 5.48 -1.20 -2.57
CA THR A 111 4.27 -1.18 -1.76
C THR A 111 3.08 -1.21 -2.69
N HIS A 112 2.11 -2.06 -2.37
CA HIS A 112 0.80 -2.06 -3.02
C HIS A 112 -0.26 -1.74 -1.99
N ASP A 113 -0.97 -0.64 -2.19
CA ASP A 113 -2.03 -0.14 -1.33
C ASP A 113 -3.39 -0.37 -2.00
N TYR A 114 -4.19 -1.24 -1.40
CA TYR A 114 -5.55 -1.55 -1.84
C TYR A 114 -6.54 -0.78 -0.97
N TYR A 115 -7.51 -0.11 -1.58
CA TYR A 115 -8.57 0.60 -0.86
C TYR A 115 -9.86 0.69 -1.66
N ILE A 116 -10.99 0.87 -0.97
CA ILE A 116 -12.28 1.12 -1.60
C ILE A 116 -12.44 2.61 -1.86
N GLU A 117 -12.79 2.97 -3.09
CA GLU A 117 -13.21 4.32 -3.50
C GLU A 117 -14.30 4.18 -4.57
N ASP A 118 -15.39 4.96 -4.47
CA ASP A 118 -16.50 4.93 -5.44
C ASP A 118 -17.04 3.51 -5.76
N ASP A 119 -17.28 2.70 -4.72
CA ASP A 119 -17.78 1.31 -4.80
C ASP A 119 -16.91 0.33 -5.63
N GLN A 120 -15.63 0.65 -5.85
CA GLN A 120 -14.64 -0.24 -6.47
C GLN A 120 -13.37 -0.30 -5.61
N VAL A 121 -12.59 -1.36 -5.78
CA VAL A 121 -11.26 -1.45 -5.17
C VAL A 121 -10.24 -0.84 -6.12
N LEU A 122 -9.42 0.06 -5.62
CA LEU A 122 -8.28 0.62 -6.32
C LEU A 122 -6.97 0.13 -5.69
N ARG A 123 -5.96 -0.08 -6.53
CA ARG A 123 -4.58 -0.35 -6.12
C ARG A 123 -3.68 0.82 -6.48
N TYR A 124 -2.91 1.27 -5.51
CA TYR A 124 -1.84 2.24 -5.69
C TYR A 124 -0.50 1.56 -5.45
N ASP A 125 0.39 1.65 -6.43
CA ASP A 125 1.73 1.05 -6.36
C ASP A 125 2.75 2.17 -6.09
N ASP A 126 3.54 2.03 -5.03
CA ASP A 126 4.59 2.98 -4.65
C ASP A 126 5.96 2.29 -4.56
N ASN A 127 7.00 3.01 -4.97
CA ASN A 127 8.40 2.62 -4.81
C ASN A 127 9.11 3.60 -3.86
N ILE A 128 8.89 3.39 -2.56
CA ILE A 128 9.43 4.24 -1.49
C ILE A 128 10.97 4.31 -1.55
N ALA A 129 11.64 3.31 -2.13
CA ALA A 129 13.09 3.27 -2.25
C ALA A 129 13.64 4.36 -3.20
N GLU A 130 12.91 4.68 -4.27
CA GLU A 130 13.32 5.72 -5.23
C GLU A 130 13.22 7.11 -4.59
N LEU A 131 12.07 7.44 -4.00
CA LEU A 131 11.84 8.71 -3.31
C LEU A 131 12.84 8.94 -2.16
N SER A 132 13.11 7.90 -1.35
CA SER A 132 14.07 8.00 -0.25
C SER A 132 15.52 8.22 -0.72
N ARG A 133 15.91 7.65 -1.87
CA ARG A 133 17.24 7.88 -2.45
C ARG A 133 17.38 9.29 -2.99
N GLU A 134 16.33 9.82 -3.63
CA GLU A 134 16.33 11.18 -4.11
C GLU A 134 16.41 12.19 -2.95
N LEU A 135 15.57 12.02 -1.92
CA LEU A 135 15.55 12.89 -0.75
C LEU A 135 16.86 12.86 0.05
N SER A 136 17.46 11.68 0.25
CA SER A 136 18.75 11.56 0.93
C SER A 136 19.90 12.19 0.15
N GLY A 137 19.86 12.16 -1.19
CA GLY A 137 20.78 12.89 -2.05
C GLY A 137 20.64 14.42 -1.94
N VAL A 138 19.46 14.91 -1.56
CA VAL A 138 19.13 16.34 -1.41
C VAL A 138 19.39 16.86 -0.01
N LEU A 139 19.13 16.05 1.01
CA LEU A 139 19.35 16.34 2.43
C LEU A 139 20.62 15.66 2.91
N ARG A 140 21.78 16.08 2.39
CA ARG A 140 23.07 15.52 2.83
C ARG A 140 23.27 15.79 4.33
N PRO A 141 23.62 14.79 5.16
CA PRO A 141 23.80 14.96 6.61
C PRO A 141 24.88 15.98 7.00
N GLU A 142 25.80 16.27 6.09
CA GLU A 142 26.99 17.10 6.30
C GLU A 142 26.72 18.61 6.13
N GLU A 143 25.60 18.98 5.49
CA GLU A 143 25.13 20.36 5.42
C GLU A 143 23.98 20.52 6.41
N SER A 144 24.20 21.29 7.48
CA SER A 144 23.13 21.73 8.40
C SER A 144 21.86 22.04 7.61
N ILE A 145 20.69 21.54 8.05
CA ILE A 145 19.37 21.74 7.41
C ILE A 145 19.24 23.20 6.94
N SER A 146 19.61 23.43 5.68
CA SER A 146 19.71 24.77 5.14
C SER A 146 18.36 25.16 4.60
N ILE A 147 18.01 26.44 4.67
CA ILE A 147 16.81 26.97 4.00
C ILE A 147 16.80 26.57 2.51
N LYS A 148 17.98 26.48 1.88
CA LYS A 148 18.12 26.00 0.50
C LYS A 148 17.80 24.51 0.36
N GLY A 149 18.24 23.68 1.30
CA GLY A 149 17.94 22.25 1.33
C GLY A 149 16.45 21.99 1.55
N MET A 150 15.82 22.73 2.48
CA MET A 150 14.38 22.65 2.73
C MET A 150 13.55 23.08 1.52
N LYS A 151 13.94 24.18 0.85
CA LYS A 151 13.27 24.61 -0.40
C LYS A 151 13.35 23.53 -1.48
N ARG A 152 14.52 22.91 -1.65
CA ARG A 152 14.71 21.84 -2.63
C ARG A 152 13.88 20.60 -2.30
N ALA A 153 13.80 20.21 -1.02
CA ALA A 153 12.92 19.12 -0.58
C ALA A 153 11.44 19.45 -0.84
N LEU A 154 11.00 20.67 -0.56
CA LEU A 154 9.63 21.10 -0.85
C LEU A 154 9.32 21.09 -2.35
N ASP A 155 10.25 21.54 -3.19
CA ASP A 155 10.10 21.50 -4.65
C ASP A 155 9.98 20.05 -5.15
N MET A 156 10.76 19.11 -4.59
CA MET A 156 10.63 17.69 -4.90
C MET A 156 9.28 17.13 -4.47
N CYS A 157 8.83 17.40 -3.24
CA CYS A 157 7.50 16.97 -2.79
C CYS A 157 6.40 17.53 -3.69
N ARG A 158 6.54 18.78 -4.16
CA ARG A 158 5.58 19.36 -5.10
C ARG A 158 5.59 18.65 -6.45
N ASN A 159 6.76 18.34 -6.98
CA ASN A 159 6.88 17.57 -8.22
C ASN A 159 6.24 16.18 -8.06
N GLU A 160 6.44 15.52 -6.92
CA GLU A 160 5.83 14.22 -6.64
C GLU A 160 4.29 14.29 -6.63
N VAL A 161 3.74 15.32 -6.01
CA VAL A 161 2.29 15.58 -6.04
C VAL A 161 1.79 15.84 -7.47
N GLU A 162 2.57 16.54 -8.30
CA GLU A 162 2.23 16.76 -9.71
C GLU A 162 2.32 15.47 -10.54
N ASN A 163 3.33 14.63 -10.29
CA ASN A 163 3.48 13.31 -10.92
C ASN A 163 2.33 12.38 -10.55
N CYS A 164 1.98 12.26 -9.26
CA CYS A 164 0.83 11.47 -8.81
C CYS A 164 -0.47 11.87 -9.52
N LYS A 165 -0.70 13.17 -9.72
CA LYS A 165 -1.86 13.67 -10.47
C LYS A 165 -1.81 13.27 -11.95
N LEU A 166 -0.64 13.33 -12.56
CA LEU A 166 -0.46 12.92 -13.96
C LEU A 166 -0.66 11.41 -14.12
N GLU A 167 -0.11 10.60 -13.23
CA GLU A 167 -0.32 9.15 -13.21
C GLU A 167 -1.80 8.79 -13.09
N GLN A 168 -2.52 9.48 -12.20
CA GLN A 168 -3.97 9.32 -12.07
C GLN A 168 -4.71 9.69 -13.37
N GLN A 169 -4.35 10.81 -14.02
CA GLN A 169 -4.95 11.22 -15.29
C GLN A 169 -4.67 10.23 -16.43
N MET A 170 -3.49 9.61 -16.40
CA MET A 170 -3.05 8.62 -17.38
C MET A 170 -3.53 7.20 -17.06
N GLY A 171 -4.14 6.98 -15.89
CA GLY A 171 -4.55 5.67 -15.41
C GLY A 171 -3.39 4.72 -15.12
N LEU A 172 -2.20 5.26 -14.82
CA LEU A 172 -1.01 4.47 -14.53
C LEU A 172 -1.01 3.95 -13.10
N ASN A 173 -1.55 4.72 -12.17
CA ASN A 173 -1.63 4.42 -10.74
C ASN A 173 -3.07 4.65 -10.24
N ARG A 174 -3.50 4.01 -9.14
CA ARG A 174 -4.91 3.92 -8.71
C ARG A 174 -5.78 3.08 -9.65
N GLN A 175 -5.31 1.86 -9.89
CA GLN A 175 -5.89 0.93 -10.87
C GLN A 175 -7.06 0.15 -10.26
N PRO A 176 -8.22 0.01 -10.94
CA PRO A 176 -9.28 -0.86 -10.48
C PRO A 176 -8.83 -2.33 -10.42
N VAL A 177 -9.21 -2.99 -9.33
CA VAL A 177 -8.83 -4.36 -9.00
C VAL A 177 -10.02 -5.29 -9.20
N GLY A 178 -9.80 -6.39 -9.92
CA GLY A 178 -10.82 -7.42 -10.17
C GLY A 178 -10.86 -8.50 -9.09
N VAL A 179 -11.88 -9.34 -9.13
CA VAL A 179 -12.10 -10.41 -8.13
C VAL A 179 -10.92 -11.40 -8.09
N GLU A 180 -10.28 -11.65 -9.23
CA GLU A 180 -9.13 -12.56 -9.31
C GLU A 180 -7.97 -12.10 -8.41
N GLU A 181 -7.65 -10.81 -8.41
CA GLU A 181 -6.56 -10.25 -7.61
C GLU A 181 -6.94 -10.20 -6.13
N ILE A 182 -8.20 -9.88 -5.79
CA ILE A 182 -8.71 -9.99 -4.41
C ILE A 182 -8.56 -11.42 -3.88
N ASN A 183 -8.84 -12.43 -4.72
CA ASN A 183 -8.64 -13.83 -4.35
C ASN A 183 -7.17 -14.21 -4.14
N LYS A 184 -6.24 -13.60 -4.88
CA LYS A 184 -4.79 -13.79 -4.67
C LYS A 184 -4.34 -13.12 -3.37
N LEU A 185 -4.84 -11.91 -3.08
CA LEU A 185 -4.62 -11.21 -1.83
C LEU A 185 -5.16 -12.01 -0.63
N ALA A 186 -6.35 -12.59 -0.74
CA ALA A 186 -6.92 -13.46 0.30
C ALA A 186 -6.02 -14.68 0.58
N LYS A 187 -5.54 -15.35 -0.47
CA LYS A 187 -4.59 -16.48 -0.34
C LYS A 187 -3.28 -16.06 0.30
N LEU A 188 -2.78 -14.85 -0.01
CA LEU A 188 -1.58 -14.32 0.63
C LEU A 188 -1.78 -14.19 2.16
N LEU A 189 -2.95 -13.71 2.59
CA LEU A 189 -3.27 -13.52 4.01
C LEU A 189 -3.51 -14.83 4.79
N GLU A 190 -3.69 -15.97 4.12
CA GLU A 190 -3.86 -17.26 4.80
C GLU A 190 -2.62 -17.63 5.64
N SER A 191 -1.42 -17.32 5.13
CA SER A 191 -0.13 -17.59 5.79
C SER A 191 0.37 -16.46 6.69
N ALA A 192 -0.36 -15.34 6.76
CA ALA A 192 -0.01 -14.20 7.58
C ALA A 192 -0.10 -14.52 9.08
N ARG A 193 0.81 -13.92 9.85
CA ARG A 193 0.84 -14.02 11.31
C ARG A 193 1.02 -12.64 11.94
N PRO A 194 0.56 -12.42 13.19
CA PRO A 194 0.74 -11.15 13.87
C PRO A 194 2.21 -10.76 13.97
N ARG A 195 2.52 -9.52 13.63
CA ARG A 195 3.84 -8.95 13.89
C ARG A 195 3.91 -8.52 15.35
N LYS A 196 4.86 -9.09 16.09
CA LYS A 196 5.07 -8.84 17.52
C LYS A 196 6.07 -7.73 17.78
#